data_AF-A0A5Q0BGG8-F1
#
_entry.id   AF-A0A5Q0BGG8-F1
#
_cell.length_a   1.000
_cell.length_b   1.000
_cell.length_c   1.000
_cell.angle_alpha   90.00
_cell.angle_beta   90.00
_cell.angle_gamma   90.00
#
_symmetry.space_group_name_H-M   'P 1'
#
loop_
_entity.id
_entity.type
_entity.pdbx_description
1 polymer ?
#
loop_
_entity_poly.entity_id
_entity_poly.type
_entity_poly.pdbx_seq_one_letter_code
_entity_poly.pdbx_strand_id
1 'polypeptide(L)'
;MNTGKTMIDRKAIYSAINDERVYQNRKWGTIEQHPHEVGSWLLIMRQLLSDAERAYMSQSGDTGALDELRKVVAVGVACMEQHGVVPRSPMAFVAQSGNFTVHQSEKEIKQ
;
A
#
# COMPACT_ATOMS: atom_id res chain seq x y z
N MET A 1 21.66 -13.75 12.60
CA MET A 1 21.08 -12.84 13.62
C MET A 1 19.61 -12.70 13.29
N ASN A 2 18.72 -13.17 14.17
CA ASN A 2 17.29 -13.18 13.93
C ASN A 2 16.71 -11.88 14.52
N THR A 3 16.55 -10.85 13.69
CA THR A 3 15.91 -9.60 14.08
C THR A 3 14.41 -9.85 14.18
N GLY A 4 13.91 -10.03 15.41
CA GLY A 4 12.49 -10.01 15.69
C GLY A 4 11.92 -8.65 15.29
N LYS A 5 11.42 -8.53 14.06
CA LYS A 5 10.81 -7.32 13.52
C LYS A 5 9.54 -7.08 14.33
N THR A 6 9.57 -6.12 15.25
CA THR A 6 8.38 -5.70 15.99
C THR A 6 7.33 -5.25 14.97
N MET A 7 6.21 -5.95 14.92
CA MET A 7 5.11 -5.60 14.01
C MET A 7 4.57 -4.23 14.40
N ILE A 8 4.62 -3.27 13.47
CA ILE A 8 4.05 -1.94 13.67
C ILE A 8 2.52 -2.06 13.62
N ASP A 9 1.85 -1.40 14.56
CA ASP A 9 0.39 -1.33 14.58
C ASP A 9 -0.14 -0.64 13.32
N ARG A 10 -1.28 -1.12 12.80
CA ARG A 10 -1.89 -0.62 11.57
C ARG A 10 -2.24 0.87 11.68
N LYS A 11 -2.64 1.35 12.87
CA LYS A 11 -2.92 2.77 13.09
C LYS A 11 -1.66 3.62 12.89
N ALA A 12 -0.51 3.16 13.37
CA ALA A 12 0.76 3.86 13.18
C ALA A 12 1.17 3.90 11.70
N ILE A 13 0.91 2.83 10.94
CA ILE A 13 1.14 2.80 9.48
C ILE A 13 0.28 3.87 8.78
N TYR A 14 -1.02 3.93 9.09
CA TYR A 14 -1.92 4.93 8.50
C TYR A 14 -1.54 6.36 8.89
N SER A 15 -1.09 6.58 10.13
CA SER A 15 -0.54 7.89 10.54
C SER A 15 0.66 8.30 9.70
N ALA A 16 1.62 7.39 9.49
CA ALA A 16 2.83 7.68 8.71
C ALA A 16 2.52 7.98 7.22
N ILE A 17 1.51 7.31 6.66
CA ILE A 17 1.02 7.60 5.30
C ILE A 17 0.36 8.99 5.25
N ASN A 18 -0.45 9.34 6.25
CA ASN A 18 -1.07 10.65 6.35
C ASN A 18 -0.02 11.77 6.48
N ASP A 19 1.02 11.56 7.29
CA ASP A 19 2.11 12.54 7.43
C ASP A 19 2.85 12.75 6.11
N GLU A 20 3.09 11.67 5.35
CA GLU A 20 3.66 11.76 4.00
C GLU A 20 2.73 12.51 3.04
N ARG A 21 1.41 12.26 3.10
CA ARG A 21 0.42 12.95 2.29
C ARG A 21 0.45 14.46 2.53
N VAL A 22 0.59 14.88 3.80
CA VAL A 22 0.78 16.29 4.18
C VAL A 22 2.10 16.84 3.64
N TYR A 23 3.20 16.08 3.72
CA TYR A 23 4.49 16.48 3.17
C TYR A 23 4.43 16.68 1.65
N GLN A 24 3.82 15.75 0.91
CA GLN A 24 3.67 15.85 -0.56
C GLN A 24 2.82 17.07 -0.96
N ASN A 25 1.74 17.38 -0.22
CA ASN A 25 0.97 18.62 -0.42
C ASN A 25 1.82 19.88 -0.24
N ARG A 26 2.71 19.91 0.76
CA ARG A 26 3.60 21.06 0.96
C ARG A 26 4.66 21.18 -0.13
N LYS A 27 5.13 20.05 -0.64
CA LYS A 27 6.21 20.00 -1.64
C LYS A 27 5.73 20.33 -3.05
N TRP A 28 4.56 19.82 -3.44
CA TRP A 28 4.07 19.87 -4.82
C TRP A 28 2.74 20.61 -4.98
N GLY A 29 2.14 21.06 -3.87
CA GLY A 29 0.79 21.64 -3.83
C GLY A 29 -0.31 20.59 -3.64
N THR A 30 -1.50 21.09 -3.35
CA THR A 30 -2.71 20.29 -3.06
C THR A 30 -3.38 19.78 -4.34
N ILE A 31 -4.30 18.82 -4.20
CA ILE A 31 -5.08 18.27 -5.32
C ILE A 31 -6.03 19.32 -5.93
N GLU A 32 -6.39 20.35 -5.18
CA GLU A 32 -7.17 21.50 -5.68
C GLU A 32 -6.29 22.49 -6.46
N GLN A 33 -5.03 22.66 -6.04
CA GLN A 33 -4.07 23.55 -6.71
C GLN A 33 -3.50 22.93 -7.99
N HIS A 34 -3.21 21.63 -7.96
CA HIS A 34 -2.62 20.88 -9.06
C HIS A 34 -3.34 19.54 -9.26
N PRO A 35 -4.57 19.57 -9.81
CA PRO A 35 -5.32 18.35 -10.05
C PRO A 35 -4.66 17.52 -11.16
N HIS A 36 -4.68 16.21 -10.99
CA HIS A 36 -4.19 15.26 -11.99
C HIS A 36 -5.28 14.29 -12.43
N GLU A 37 -5.26 13.83 -13.67
CA GLU A 37 -6.07 12.70 -14.10
C GLU A 37 -5.60 11.40 -13.44
N VAL A 38 -6.50 10.41 -13.31
CA VAL A 38 -6.14 9.08 -12.77
C VAL A 38 -4.93 8.47 -13.49
N GLY A 39 -4.85 8.63 -14.81
CA GLY A 39 -3.71 8.16 -15.60
C GLY A 39 -2.37 8.78 -15.17
N SER A 40 -2.35 10.09 -14.90
CA SER A 40 -1.16 10.79 -14.41
C SER A 40 -0.76 10.31 -13.02
N TRP A 41 -1.71 10.09 -12.11
CA TRP A 41 -1.44 9.50 -10.79
C TRP A 41 -0.79 8.12 -10.88
N LEU A 42 -1.25 7.27 -11.82
CA LEU A 42 -0.63 5.96 -12.07
C LEU A 42 0.83 6.07 -12.52
N LEU A 43 1.16 7.06 -13.36
CA LEU A 43 2.53 7.30 -13.78
C LEU A 43 3.41 7.82 -12.63
N ILE A 44 2.87 8.70 -11.77
CA ILE A 44 3.57 9.18 -10.57
C ILE A 44 3.85 8.01 -9.62
N MET A 45 2.85 7.17 -9.35
CA MET A 45 3.03 5.96 -8.52
C MET A 45 4.06 5.00 -9.10
N ARG A 46 4.06 4.81 -10.43
CA ARG A 46 5.06 3.97 -11.11
C ARG A 46 6.47 4.51 -10.90
N GLN A 47 6.68 5.81 -11.07
CA GLN A 47 7.99 6.42 -10.84
C GLN A 47 8.47 6.21 -9.40
N LEU A 48 7.61 6.48 -8.41
CA LEU A 48 7.95 6.30 -7.00
C LEU A 48 8.18 4.82 -6.65
N LEU A 49 7.48 3.90 -7.29
CA LEU A 49 7.73 2.47 -7.13
C LEU A 49 9.09 2.07 -7.68
N SER A 50 9.47 2.57 -8.86
CA SER A 50 10.82 2.38 -9.40
C SER A 50 11.91 2.99 -8.50
N ASP A 51 11.60 4.09 -7.81
CA ASP A 51 12.50 4.67 -6.81
C ASP A 51 12.64 3.77 -5.58
N ALA A 52 11.55 3.16 -5.12
CA ALA A 52 11.56 2.17 -4.04
C ALA A 52 12.37 0.92 -4.40
N GLU A 53 12.21 0.39 -5.60
CA GLU A 53 12.99 -0.73 -6.12
C GLU A 53 14.50 -0.39 -6.18
N ARG A 54 14.83 0.82 -6.65
CA ARG A 54 16.21 1.30 -6.67
C ARG A 54 16.77 1.46 -5.26
N ALA A 55 15.98 1.97 -4.32
CA ALA A 55 16.38 2.11 -2.91
C ALA A 55 16.62 0.75 -2.27
N TYR A 56 15.80 -0.26 -2.58
CA TYR A 56 16.01 -1.65 -2.16
C TYR A 56 17.35 -2.21 -2.65
N MET A 57 17.72 -1.93 -3.90
CA MET A 57 18.99 -2.37 -4.48
C MET A 57 20.22 -1.63 -3.93
N SER A 58 20.02 -0.58 -3.12
CA SER A 58 21.10 0.15 -2.45
C SER A 58 21.51 -0.50 -1.13
N GLN A 59 22.50 0.09 -0.44
CA GLN A 59 22.91 -0.34 0.91
C GLN A 59 21.78 -0.20 1.95
N SER A 60 20.73 0.56 1.66
CA SER A 60 19.60 0.79 2.58
C SER A 60 18.59 -0.38 2.63
N GLY A 61 18.61 -1.28 1.62
CA GLY A 61 17.74 -2.45 1.56
C GLY A 61 16.26 -2.15 1.82
N ASP A 62 15.62 -3.01 2.62
CA ASP A 62 14.22 -2.88 3.03
C ASP A 62 13.87 -1.52 3.61
N THR A 63 14.75 -0.92 4.40
CA THR A 63 14.46 0.36 5.07
C THR A 63 14.28 1.49 4.05
N GLY A 64 15.17 1.55 3.05
CA GLY A 64 15.07 2.52 1.96
C GLY A 64 13.84 2.25 1.09
N ALA A 65 13.57 0.97 0.78
CA ALA A 65 12.40 0.57 0.02
C ALA A 65 11.08 0.96 0.71
N LEU A 66 10.98 0.76 2.03
CA LEU A 66 9.81 1.11 2.83
C LEU A 66 9.59 2.62 2.94
N ASP A 67 10.67 3.41 3.01
CA ASP A 67 10.56 4.87 2.99
C ASP A 67 9.96 5.38 1.68
N GLU A 68 10.41 4.88 0.54
CA GLU A 68 9.87 5.24 -0.77
C GLU A 68 8.46 4.67 -0.99
N LEU A 69 8.19 3.44 -0.54
CA LEU A 69 6.87 2.83 -0.64
C LEU A 69 5.80 3.64 0.11
N ARG A 70 6.15 4.24 1.25
CA ARG A 70 5.26 5.15 1.98
C ARG A 70 4.80 6.33 1.09
N LYS A 71 5.68 6.84 0.22
CA LYS A 71 5.35 7.90 -0.75
C LYS A 71 4.41 7.41 -1.83
N VAL A 72 4.66 6.21 -2.37
CA VAL A 72 3.76 5.56 -3.35
C VAL A 72 2.34 5.48 -2.79
N VAL A 73 2.18 5.00 -1.56
CA VAL A 73 0.87 4.86 -0.92
C VAL A 73 0.23 6.22 -0.67
N ALA A 74 1.00 7.22 -0.22
CA ALA A 74 0.49 8.56 0.03
C ALA A 74 -0.07 9.24 -1.23
N VAL A 75 0.59 9.10 -2.39
CA VAL A 75 0.05 9.64 -3.65
C VAL A 75 -1.10 8.79 -4.19
N GLY A 76 -1.13 7.48 -3.88
CA GLY A 76 -2.29 6.63 -4.14
C GLY A 76 -3.53 7.09 -3.37
N VAL A 77 -3.36 7.49 -2.11
CA VAL A 77 -4.42 8.14 -1.31
C VAL A 77 -4.85 9.46 -1.96
N ALA A 78 -3.91 10.32 -2.38
CA ALA A 78 -4.22 11.57 -3.07
C ALA A 78 -5.09 11.36 -4.31
N CYS A 79 -4.78 10.33 -5.11
CA CYS A 79 -5.58 9.94 -6.27
C CYS A 79 -7.03 9.58 -5.87
N MET A 80 -7.20 8.77 -4.81
CA MET A 80 -8.52 8.35 -4.35
C MET A 80 -9.29 9.47 -3.62
N GLU A 81 -8.60 10.41 -2.97
CA GLU A 81 -9.21 11.63 -2.43
C GLU A 81 -9.80 12.48 -3.56
N GLN A 82 -9.04 12.65 -4.66
CA GLN A 82 -9.46 13.48 -5.78
C GLN A 82 -10.58 12.84 -6.62
N HIS A 83 -10.52 11.53 -6.85
CA HIS A 83 -11.40 10.83 -7.79
C HIS A 83 -12.43 9.91 -7.13
N GLY A 84 -12.36 9.75 -5.81
CA GLY A 84 -13.13 8.77 -5.06
C GLY A 84 -12.48 7.38 -5.04
N VAL A 85 -13.00 6.52 -4.15
CA VAL A 85 -12.61 5.11 -4.03
C VAL A 85 -13.76 4.23 -4.51
N VAL A 86 -13.45 3.18 -5.28
CA VAL A 86 -14.43 2.17 -5.70
C VAL A 86 -14.43 1.04 -4.67
N PRO A 87 -15.44 0.94 -3.77
CA PRO A 87 -15.50 -0.13 -2.79
C PRO A 87 -15.77 -1.48 -3.46
N ARG A 88 -15.30 -2.56 -2.84
CA ARG A 88 -15.64 -3.91 -3.30
C ARG A 88 -17.14 -4.16 -3.10
N SER A 89 -17.84 -4.62 -4.14
CA SER A 89 -19.24 -5.03 -4.03
C SER A 89 -19.37 -6.21 -3.04
N PRO A 90 -20.37 -6.21 -2.12
CA PRO A 90 -20.63 -7.33 -1.22
C PRO A 90 -20.78 -8.67 -1.95
N MET A 91 -21.44 -8.68 -3.12
CA MET A 91 -21.62 -9.90 -3.92
C MET A 91 -20.30 -10.43 -4.51
N ALA A 92 -19.40 -9.52 -4.94
CA ALA A 92 -18.09 -9.90 -5.45
C ALA A 92 -17.18 -10.48 -4.34
N PHE A 93 -17.34 -10.01 -3.10
CA PHE A 93 -16.61 -10.54 -1.95
C PHE A 93 -17.05 -11.98 -1.61
N VAL A 94 -18.36 -12.24 -1.58
CA VAL A 94 -18.91 -13.58 -1.30
C VAL A 94 -18.50 -14.59 -2.39
N ALA A 95 -18.56 -14.21 -3.66
CA ALA A 95 -18.16 -15.07 -4.78
C ALA A 95 -16.68 -15.52 -4.71
N GLN A 96 -15.78 -14.67 -4.21
CA GLN A 96 -14.37 -15.04 -4.02
C GLN A 96 -14.14 -15.98 -2.82
N SER A 97 -15.02 -15.94 -1.82
CA SER A 97 -14.89 -16.72 -0.58
C SER A 97 -15.27 -18.20 -0.77
N GLY A 98 -16.20 -18.47 -1.70
CA GLY A 98 -16.68 -19.83 -2.01
C GLY A 98 -15.70 -20.71 -2.78
N ASN A 99 -14.65 -20.14 -3.39
CA ASN A 99 -13.66 -20.87 -4.19
C ASN A 99 -12.48 -21.43 -3.37
N PHE A 100 -12.45 -21.23 -2.05
CA PHE A 100 -11.40 -21.79 -1.20
C PHE A 100 -11.87 -23.17 -0.70
N THR A 101 -11.58 -24.24 -1.43
CA THR A 101 -11.74 -25.62 -0.92
C THR A 101 -10.76 -25.80 0.24
N VAL A 102 -11.28 -25.70 1.46
CA VAL A 102 -10.56 -26.11 2.66
C VAL A 102 -10.36 -27.62 2.57
N HIS A 103 -9.17 -28.06 2.14
CA HIS A 103 -8.75 -29.43 2.37
C HIS A 103 -8.67 -29.64 3.89
N GLN A 104 -9.71 -30.22 4.48
CA GLN A 104 -9.63 -30.77 5.82
C GLN A 104 -8.64 -31.93 5.78
N SER A 105 -7.51 -31.78 6.46
CA SER A 105 -6.64 -32.92 6.74
C SER A 105 -7.35 -33.81 7.75
N GLU A 106 -7.71 -35.01 7.31
CA GLU A 106 -8.20 -36.08 8.17
C GLU A 106 -7.16 -36.37 9.24
N LYS A 107 -7.55 -36.29 10.52
CA LYS A 107 -6.77 -36.89 11.60
C LYS A 107 -7.14 -38.37 11.67
N GLU A 108 -6.29 -39.23 11.13
CA GLU A 108 -6.25 -40.64 11.52
C GLU A 108 -5.99 -40.72 13.03
N ILE A 109 -6.97 -41.17 13.80
CA ILE A 109 -6.76 -41.68 15.15
C ILE A 109 -6.71 -43.20 15.03
N LYS A 110 -5.49 -43.73 14.97
CA LYS A 110 -5.25 -45.16 15.21
C LYS A 110 -5.19 -45.37 16.73
N GLN A 111 -6.08 -46.22 17.25
CA GLN A 111 -5.87 -47.00 18.46
C GLN A 111 -5.92 -48.48 18.08
#